data_AF-A0A2M7CBS1-F1
#
_entry.id   AF-A0A2M7CBS1-F1
#
_cell.length_a   1.000
_cell.length_b   1.000
_cell.length_c   1.000
_cell.angle_alpha   90.00
_cell.angle_beta   90.00
_cell.angle_gamma   90.00
#
_symmetry.space_group_name_H-M   'P 1'
#
loop_
_entity.id
_entity.type
_entity.pdbx_description
1 polymer ?
#
loop_
_entity_poly.entity_id
_entity_poly.type
_entity_poly.pdbx_seq_one_letter_code
_entity_poly.pdbx_strand_id
1 'polypeptide(L)'
;MFFKRDKKIGQDLALIAIMLPEQQGKKISLKQFSEVEILRFKFCLSIINLATIMWWINFLERNTKRAKKIVDNMLKSFMDVYENKPDVIRMGDFVIDTTELKLIDYAMGQIEIDENTKTNYRTLMPKIYNIRIKQYSDALLELSQMMFKKEESPGLFVDPVTRLLIEHFTGEEWGKYFKNNFDFVVELASFYKGYYIAIADMVKDKL
;
A
#
# COMPACT_ATOMS: atom_id res chain seq x y z
N MET A 1 27.31 -17.63 5.66
CA MET A 1 25.88 -18.03 5.69
C MET A 1 24.90 -16.87 5.91
N PHE A 2 25.32 -15.70 6.42
CA PHE A 2 24.45 -14.54 6.69
C PHE A 2 23.70 -13.94 5.48
N PHE A 3 24.28 -13.96 4.28
CA PHE A 3 23.61 -13.46 3.06
C PHE A 3 22.32 -14.20 2.70
N LYS A 4 22.23 -15.50 3.02
CA LYS A 4 21.03 -16.28 2.75
C LYS A 4 19.90 -15.95 3.74
N ARG A 5 20.22 -15.53 4.97
CA ARG A 5 19.24 -15.18 6.00
C ARG A 5 18.51 -13.87 5.67
N ASP A 6 19.24 -12.78 5.40
CA ASP A 6 18.62 -11.49 5.09
C ASP A 6 17.77 -11.55 3.82
N LYS A 7 18.24 -12.30 2.81
CA LYS A 7 17.47 -12.55 1.58
C LYS A 7 16.16 -13.26 1.88
N LYS A 8 16.19 -14.32 2.69
CA LYS A 8 14.99 -15.07 3.10
C LYS A 8 14.03 -14.19 3.90
N ILE A 9 14.54 -13.38 4.84
CA ILE A 9 13.71 -12.43 5.61
C ILE A 9 12.99 -11.46 4.66
N GLY A 10 13.72 -10.85 3.73
CA GLY A 10 13.11 -9.93 2.75
C GLY A 10 12.05 -10.62 1.89
N GLN A 11 12.31 -11.85 1.43
CA GLN A 11 11.34 -12.65 0.67
C GLN A 11 10.08 -12.97 1.47
N ASP A 12 10.23 -13.46 2.70
CA ASP A 12 9.11 -13.77 3.60
C ASP A 12 8.24 -12.53 3.87
N LEU A 13 8.87 -11.39 4.12
CA LEU A 13 8.18 -10.13 4.38
C LEU A 13 7.47 -9.58 3.13
N ALA A 14 8.04 -9.74 1.94
CA ALA A 14 7.37 -9.39 0.69
C ALA A 14 6.11 -10.24 0.46
N LEU A 15 6.20 -11.55 0.73
CA LEU A 15 5.05 -12.46 0.65
C LEU A 15 3.96 -12.06 1.64
N ILE A 16 4.32 -11.66 2.86
CA ILE A 16 3.35 -11.12 3.83
C ILE A 16 2.64 -9.90 3.22
N ALA A 17 3.37 -8.92 2.69
CA ALA A 17 2.76 -7.72 2.09
C ALA A 17 1.75 -8.06 0.98
N ILE A 18 2.04 -9.07 0.17
CA ILE A 18 1.20 -9.50 -0.97
C ILE A 18 0.00 -10.33 -0.53
N MET A 19 0.17 -11.23 0.44
CA MET A 19 -0.88 -12.19 0.84
C MET A 19 -1.81 -11.66 1.93
N LEU A 20 -1.32 -10.74 2.77
CA LEU A 20 -2.10 -10.17 3.87
C LEU A 20 -3.40 -9.47 3.40
N PRO A 21 -3.44 -8.74 2.27
CA PRO A 21 -4.67 -8.13 1.76
C PRO A 21 -5.84 -9.10 1.58
N GLU A 22 -5.58 -10.37 1.26
CA GLU A 22 -6.65 -11.38 1.17
C GLU A 22 -7.27 -11.72 2.52
N GLN A 23 -6.46 -11.75 3.58
CA GLN A 23 -6.96 -11.94 4.93
C GLN A 23 -7.64 -10.68 5.45
N GLN A 24 -7.13 -9.51 5.05
CA GLN A 24 -7.67 -8.22 5.42
C GLN A 24 -9.05 -7.98 4.78
N GLY A 25 -9.18 -8.27 3.49
CA GLY A 25 -10.45 -8.15 2.76
C GLY A 25 -11.57 -9.07 3.26
N LYS A 26 -11.26 -10.15 3.99
CA LYS A 26 -12.28 -10.99 4.65
C LYS A 26 -12.89 -10.35 5.90
N LYS A 27 -12.17 -9.42 6.51
CA LYS A 27 -12.58 -8.73 7.74
C LYS A 27 -13.20 -7.36 7.48
N ILE A 28 -13.12 -6.87 6.25
CA ILE A 28 -13.70 -5.60 5.81
C ILE A 28 -14.92 -5.91 4.95
N SER A 29 -16.02 -5.19 5.14
CA SER A 29 -17.21 -5.33 4.32
C SER A 29 -16.97 -4.84 2.89
N LEU A 30 -16.52 -5.75 2.02
CA LEU A 30 -16.26 -5.45 0.60
C LEU A 30 -17.41 -5.82 -0.34
N LYS A 31 -18.54 -6.31 0.19
CA LYS A 31 -19.67 -6.84 -0.61
C LYS A 31 -20.31 -5.82 -1.55
N GLN A 32 -20.17 -4.53 -1.24
CA GLN A 32 -20.72 -3.44 -2.03
C GLN A 32 -19.88 -3.09 -3.28
N PHE A 33 -18.68 -3.64 -3.41
CA PHE A 33 -17.75 -3.32 -4.47
C PHE A 33 -17.71 -4.43 -5.53
N SER A 34 -17.47 -4.03 -6.78
CA SER A 34 -17.20 -4.94 -7.90
C SER A 34 -15.87 -5.68 -7.72
N GLU A 35 -15.67 -6.76 -8.49
CA GLU A 35 -14.43 -7.53 -8.44
C GLU A 35 -13.19 -6.69 -8.77
N VAL A 36 -13.32 -5.74 -9.71
CA VAL A 36 -12.24 -4.82 -10.10
C VAL A 36 -11.92 -3.85 -8.97
N GLU A 37 -12.93 -3.30 -8.30
CA GLU A 37 -12.74 -2.45 -7.13
C GLU A 37 -12.07 -3.23 -5.99
N ILE A 38 -12.50 -4.46 -5.72
CA ILE A 38 -11.89 -5.33 -4.72
C ILE A 38 -10.42 -5.62 -5.06
N LEU A 39 -10.12 -5.87 -6.33
CA LEU A 39 -8.74 -6.05 -6.81
C LEU A 39 -7.89 -4.79 -6.54
N ARG A 40 -8.40 -3.61 -6.91
CA ARG A 40 -7.73 -2.32 -6.66
C ARG A 40 -7.50 -2.08 -5.19
N PHE A 41 -8.52 -2.30 -4.36
CA PHE A 41 -8.44 -2.17 -2.90
C PHE A 41 -7.34 -3.05 -2.30
N LYS A 42 -7.29 -4.33 -2.68
CA LYS A 42 -6.25 -5.27 -2.25
C LYS A 42 -4.86 -4.87 -2.73
N PHE A 43 -4.75 -4.34 -3.94
CA PHE A 43 -3.49 -3.83 -4.45
C PHE A 43 -2.99 -2.63 -3.63
N CYS A 44 -3.86 -1.65 -3.34
CA CYS A 44 -3.51 -0.54 -2.46
C CYS A 44 -3.06 -1.02 -1.08
N LEU A 45 -3.80 -1.95 -0.47
CA LEU A 45 -3.42 -2.60 0.80
C LEU A 45 -2.03 -3.23 0.71
N SER A 46 -1.69 -3.90 -0.39
CA SER A 46 -0.37 -4.53 -0.56
C SER A 46 0.77 -3.52 -0.50
N ILE A 47 0.60 -2.33 -1.11
CA ILE A 47 1.58 -1.25 -1.07
C ILE A 47 1.67 -0.65 0.34
N ILE A 48 0.53 -0.44 1.02
CA ILE A 48 0.50 0.05 2.40
C ILE A 48 1.20 -0.91 3.36
N ASN A 49 0.93 -2.20 3.23
CA ASN A 49 1.58 -3.24 4.03
C ASN A 49 3.09 -3.24 3.78
N LEU A 50 3.51 -3.14 2.52
CA LEU A 50 4.92 -3.04 2.15
C LEU A 50 5.58 -1.80 2.78
N ALA A 51 4.94 -0.64 2.70
CA ALA A 51 5.41 0.61 3.30
C ALA A 51 5.55 0.49 4.83
N THR A 52 4.55 -0.10 5.46
CA THR A 52 4.50 -0.31 6.92
C THR A 52 5.61 -1.26 7.38
N ILE A 53 5.84 -2.35 6.64
CA ILE A 53 6.95 -3.26 6.90
C ILE A 53 8.30 -2.57 6.74
N MET A 54 8.51 -1.80 5.66
CA MET A 54 9.74 -1.01 5.45
C MET A 54 9.99 -0.06 6.62
N TRP A 55 8.95 0.62 7.09
CA TRP A 55 9.03 1.52 8.23
C TRP A 55 9.48 0.78 9.50
N TRP A 56 8.85 -0.35 9.83
CA TRP A 56 9.21 -1.16 11.00
C TRP A 56 10.60 -1.76 10.91
N ILE A 57 11.06 -2.20 9.73
CA ILE A 57 12.45 -2.67 9.55
C ILE A 57 13.42 -1.55 9.91
N ASN A 58 13.22 -0.35 9.37
CA ASN A 58 14.10 0.79 9.63
C ASN A 58 14.05 1.25 11.10
N PHE A 59 12.91 1.06 11.78
CA PHE A 59 12.76 1.39 13.19
C PHE A 59 13.40 0.36 14.13
N LEU A 60 13.25 -0.94 13.84
CA LEU A 60 13.66 -2.04 14.73
C LEU A 60 15.10 -2.51 14.48
N GLU A 61 15.57 -2.50 13.23
CA GLU A 61 16.93 -2.94 12.89
C GLU A 61 17.93 -1.78 13.04
N ARG A 62 18.74 -1.83 14.10
CA ARG A 62 19.76 -0.82 14.39
C ARG A 62 20.89 -0.81 13.36
N ASN A 63 21.18 -1.93 12.71
CA ASN A 63 22.20 -2.02 11.68
C ASN A 63 21.64 -1.58 10.32
N THR A 64 21.86 -0.32 9.97
CA THR A 64 21.38 0.30 8.72
C THR A 64 21.78 -0.45 7.45
N LYS A 65 22.97 -1.08 7.43
CA LYS A 65 23.41 -1.89 6.28
C LYS A 65 22.60 -3.18 6.15
N ARG A 66 22.26 -3.82 7.28
CA ARG A 66 21.40 -5.01 7.32
C ARG A 66 19.96 -4.64 6.95
N ALA A 67 19.43 -3.57 7.54
CA ALA A 67 18.08 -3.04 7.23
C ALA A 67 17.92 -2.80 5.73
N LYS A 68 18.85 -2.04 5.13
CA LYS A 68 18.86 -1.79 3.68
C LYS A 68 18.84 -3.07 2.87
N LYS A 69 19.67 -4.05 3.22
CA LYS A 69 19.74 -5.33 2.49
C LYS A 69 18.45 -6.14 2.59
N ILE A 70 17.77 -6.11 3.75
CA ILE A 70 16.47 -6.77 3.91
C ILE A 70 15.43 -6.06 3.04
N VAL A 71 15.36 -4.72 3.09
CA VAL A 71 14.44 -3.90 2.30
C VAL A 71 14.66 -4.07 0.80
N ASP A 72 15.91 -4.06 0.33
CA ASP A 72 16.25 -4.26 -1.08
C ASP A 72 15.76 -5.64 -1.58
N ASN A 73 15.97 -6.70 -0.80
CA ASN A 73 15.50 -8.05 -1.16
C ASN A 73 13.97 -8.15 -1.10
N MET A 74 13.34 -7.46 -0.16
CA MET A 74 11.89 -7.40 -0.04
C MET A 74 11.26 -6.70 -1.24
N LEU A 75 11.76 -5.52 -1.60
CA LEU A 75 11.28 -4.78 -2.77
C LEU A 75 11.45 -5.60 -4.05
N LYS A 76 12.63 -6.20 -4.25
CA LYS A 76 12.85 -7.08 -5.40
C LYS A 76 11.80 -8.19 -5.46
N SER A 77 11.62 -8.91 -4.35
CA SER A 77 10.68 -10.04 -4.29
C SER A 77 9.22 -9.61 -4.48
N PHE A 78 8.86 -8.41 -4.01
CA PHE A 78 7.54 -7.83 -4.22
C PHE A 78 7.30 -7.53 -5.71
N MET A 79 8.27 -6.92 -6.40
CA MET A 79 8.16 -6.60 -7.83
C MET A 79 8.19 -7.84 -8.72
N ASP A 80 8.98 -8.85 -8.36
CA ASP A 80 9.08 -10.13 -9.10
C ASP A 80 7.72 -10.82 -9.29
N VAL A 81 6.75 -10.61 -8.38
CA VAL A 81 5.38 -11.17 -8.49
C VAL A 81 4.57 -10.55 -9.63
N TYR A 82 4.87 -9.30 -10.00
CA TYR A 82 4.16 -8.57 -11.04
C TYR A 82 4.90 -8.57 -12.37
N GLU A 83 6.24 -8.57 -12.36
CA GLU A 83 7.05 -8.56 -13.58
C GLU A 83 6.89 -9.82 -14.45
N ASN A 84 6.53 -10.95 -13.82
CA ASN A 84 6.38 -12.24 -14.50
C ASN A 84 4.94 -12.50 -15.00
N LYS A 85 4.02 -11.54 -14.89
CA LYS A 85 2.64 -11.67 -15.36
C LYS A 85 2.48 -11.00 -16.73
N PRO A 86 2.32 -11.75 -17.83
CA PRO A 86 2.19 -11.19 -19.17
C PRO A 86 0.79 -10.64 -19.47
N ASP A 87 -0.14 -10.71 -18.51
CA ASP A 87 -1.54 -10.36 -18.73
C ASP A 87 -1.71 -8.90 -19.13
N VAL A 88 -2.52 -8.69 -20.18
CA VAL A 88 -2.96 -7.37 -20.60
C VAL A 88 -4.06 -6.90 -19.65
N ILE A 89 -3.88 -5.72 -19.09
CA ILE A 89 -4.79 -5.08 -18.13
C ILE A 89 -5.13 -3.66 -18.58
N ARG A 90 -6.19 -3.09 -18.02
CA ARG A 90 -6.49 -1.66 -18.20
C ARG A 90 -5.92 -0.87 -17.03
N MET A 91 -5.50 0.37 -17.29
CA MET A 91 -5.02 1.27 -16.25
C MET A 91 -6.06 1.48 -15.14
N GLY A 92 -7.32 1.66 -15.55
CA GLY A 92 -8.49 1.83 -14.69
C GLY A 92 -8.73 0.68 -13.74
N ASP A 93 -8.21 -0.52 -14.02
CA ASP A 93 -8.33 -1.64 -13.08
C ASP A 93 -7.53 -1.38 -11.78
N PHE A 94 -6.53 -0.47 -11.80
CA PHE A 94 -5.66 -0.15 -10.67
C PHE A 94 -5.59 1.34 -10.30
N VAL A 95 -5.83 2.24 -11.27
CA VAL A 95 -5.66 3.69 -11.13
C VAL A 95 -6.85 4.38 -11.77
N ILE A 96 -7.62 5.09 -10.95
CA ILE A 96 -8.77 5.87 -11.40
C ILE A 96 -8.68 7.35 -11.02
N ASP A 97 -7.72 7.72 -10.18
CA ASP A 97 -7.41 9.12 -9.94
C ASP A 97 -6.75 9.72 -11.19
N THR A 98 -7.39 10.73 -11.77
CA THR A 98 -6.91 11.47 -12.95
C THR A 98 -5.53 12.12 -12.72
N THR A 99 -5.22 12.54 -11.51
CA THR A 99 -3.90 13.10 -11.15
C THR A 99 -2.84 12.02 -11.17
N GLU A 100 -3.14 10.85 -10.62
CA GLU A 100 -2.23 9.70 -10.66
C GLU A 100 -2.02 9.21 -12.10
N LEU A 101 -3.08 9.15 -12.92
CA LEU A 101 -2.97 8.81 -14.34
C LEU A 101 -2.03 9.77 -15.09
N LYS A 102 -2.10 11.08 -14.83
CA LYS A 102 -1.18 12.07 -15.42
C LYS A 102 0.27 11.86 -14.99
N LEU A 103 0.51 11.48 -13.73
CA LEU A 103 1.86 11.15 -13.25
C LEU A 103 2.40 9.90 -13.93
N ILE A 104 1.54 8.90 -14.17
CA ILE A 104 1.90 7.68 -14.90
C ILE A 104 2.18 7.98 -16.37
N ASP A 105 1.36 8.82 -17.01
CA ASP A 105 1.55 9.30 -18.38
C ASP A 105 2.92 9.94 -18.58
N TYR A 106 3.26 10.90 -17.70
CA TYR A 106 4.58 11.51 -17.68
C TYR A 106 5.71 10.48 -17.48
N ALA A 107 5.51 9.52 -16.58
CA ALA A 107 6.51 8.48 -16.29
C ALA A 107 6.63 7.42 -17.40
N MET A 108 5.66 7.32 -18.31
CA MET A 108 5.66 6.43 -19.47
C MET A 108 6.10 7.15 -20.76
N GLY A 109 6.20 8.48 -20.75
CA GLY A 109 6.56 9.26 -21.93
C GLY A 109 5.52 9.15 -23.05
N GLN A 110 4.25 8.96 -22.68
CA GLN A 110 3.13 8.86 -23.61
C GLN A 110 2.42 10.22 -23.73
N ILE A 111 1.55 10.34 -24.74
CA ILE A 111 0.89 11.60 -25.09
C ILE A 111 -0.50 11.70 -24.44
N GLU A 112 -1.15 10.56 -24.18
CA GLU A 112 -2.47 10.51 -23.55
C GLU A 112 -2.74 9.13 -22.95
N ILE A 113 -2.81 9.04 -21.62
CA ILE A 113 -3.21 7.84 -20.88
C ILE A 113 -4.52 8.12 -20.15
N ASP A 114 -5.45 7.18 -20.26
CA ASP A 114 -6.72 7.16 -19.54
C ASP A 114 -6.98 5.83 -18.83
N GLU A 115 -8.12 5.70 -18.16
CA GLU A 115 -8.54 4.47 -17.48
C GLU A 115 -8.72 3.26 -18.41
N ASN A 116 -8.95 3.49 -19.71
CA ASN A 116 -9.19 2.44 -20.70
C ASN A 116 -7.91 1.97 -21.41
N THR A 117 -6.83 2.72 -21.24
CA THR A 117 -5.54 2.45 -21.84
C THR A 117 -5.03 1.08 -21.40
N LYS A 118 -4.72 0.23 -22.38
CA LYS A 118 -4.25 -1.14 -22.16
C LYS A 118 -2.74 -1.18 -21.97
N THR A 119 -2.30 -1.94 -21.00
CA THR A 119 -0.89 -2.15 -20.66
C THR A 119 -0.70 -3.54 -20.07
N ASN A 120 0.44 -3.82 -19.47
CA ASN A 120 0.71 -5.06 -18.74
C ASN A 120 1.20 -4.75 -17.31
N TYR A 121 1.14 -5.75 -16.44
CA TYR A 121 1.58 -5.63 -15.04
C TYR A 121 3.03 -5.16 -14.92
N ARG A 122 3.93 -5.72 -15.74
CA ARG A 122 5.36 -5.40 -15.72
C ARG A 122 5.64 -3.92 -15.99
N THR A 123 4.85 -3.27 -16.85
CA THR A 123 4.98 -1.86 -17.16
C THR A 123 4.29 -0.99 -16.10
N LEU A 124 3.08 -1.34 -15.69
CA LEU A 124 2.25 -0.47 -14.85
C LEU A 124 2.61 -0.52 -13.36
N MET A 125 2.79 -1.71 -12.79
CA MET A 125 2.96 -1.88 -11.34
C MET A 125 4.17 -1.12 -10.78
N PRO A 126 5.36 -1.09 -11.43
CA PRO A 126 6.48 -0.28 -10.96
C PRO A 126 6.17 1.22 -10.92
N LYS A 127 5.37 1.72 -11.86
CA LYS A 127 5.00 3.14 -11.92
C LYS A 127 4.06 3.51 -10.78
N ILE A 128 3.02 2.71 -10.57
CA ILE A 128 2.10 2.90 -9.45
C ILE A 128 2.85 2.80 -8.11
N TYR A 129 3.69 1.77 -7.95
CA TYR A 129 4.51 1.61 -6.75
C TYR A 129 5.35 2.87 -6.47
N ASN A 130 6.10 3.35 -7.46
CA ASN A 130 7.00 4.50 -7.28
C ASN A 130 6.26 5.78 -6.86
N ILE A 131 5.01 5.95 -7.31
CA ILE A 131 4.17 7.07 -6.91
C ILE A 131 3.65 6.86 -5.49
N ARG A 132 2.96 5.73 -5.26
CA ARG A 132 2.20 5.48 -4.03
C ARG A 132 3.06 5.18 -2.81
N ILE A 133 4.23 4.55 -2.97
CA ILE A 133 5.06 4.15 -1.81
C ILE A 133 5.50 5.37 -0.99
N LYS A 134 5.84 6.47 -1.66
CA LYS A 134 6.23 7.71 -0.99
C LYS A 134 5.04 8.32 -0.25
N GLN A 135 3.89 8.44 -0.91
CA GLN A 135 2.67 9.01 -0.31
C GLN A 135 2.24 8.22 0.93
N TYR A 136 2.26 6.87 0.86
CA TYR A 136 1.95 6.03 2.02
C TYR A 136 3.01 6.13 3.12
N SER A 137 4.30 6.26 2.77
CA SER A 137 5.36 6.47 3.77
C SER A 137 5.18 7.79 4.52
N ASP A 138 4.81 8.85 3.81
CA ASP A 138 4.52 10.17 4.39
C ASP A 138 3.27 10.10 5.31
N ALA A 139 2.21 9.43 4.86
CA ALA A 139 0.99 9.22 5.65
C ALA A 139 1.24 8.38 6.91
N LEU A 140 2.09 7.35 6.83
CA LEU A 140 2.49 6.53 7.98
C LEU A 140 3.33 7.34 8.98
N LEU A 141 4.20 8.22 8.50
CA LEU A 141 4.96 9.12 9.36
C LEU A 141 4.03 10.09 10.09
N GLU A 142 3.07 10.70 9.40
CA GLU A 142 2.07 11.57 10.00
C GLU A 142 1.25 10.82 11.06
N LEU A 143 0.73 9.63 10.72
CA LEU A 143 0.02 8.76 11.67
C LEU A 143 0.88 8.47 12.91
N SER A 144 2.17 8.14 12.73
CA SER A 144 3.06 7.88 13.87
C SER A 144 3.20 9.11 14.76
N GLN A 145 3.35 10.31 14.19
CA GLN A 145 3.44 11.55 14.95
C GLN A 145 2.14 11.84 15.72
N MET A 146 0.97 11.56 15.12
CA MET A 146 -0.32 11.68 15.81
C MET A 146 -0.47 10.69 16.97
N MET A 147 0.08 9.47 16.86
CA MET A 147 0.04 8.49 17.95
C MET A 147 1.00 8.84 19.09
N PHE A 148 2.15 9.44 18.79
CA PHE A 148 3.19 9.76 19.79
C PHE A 148 3.04 11.16 20.41
N LYS A 149 2.47 12.12 19.69
CA LYS A 149 2.06 13.40 20.26
C LYS A 149 0.71 13.18 20.95
N LYS A 150 0.66 13.29 22.28
CA LYS A 150 -0.59 13.31 23.07
C LYS A 150 -1.43 14.58 22.81
N GLU A 151 -1.52 15.03 21.57
CA GLU A 151 -2.44 16.10 21.20
C GLU A 151 -3.81 15.45 21.05
N GLU A 152 -4.69 15.74 22.01
CA GLU A 152 -6.13 15.53 21.88
C GLU A 152 -6.60 16.35 20.67
N SER A 153 -6.51 15.79 19.47
CA SER A 153 -7.21 16.31 18.31
C SER A 153 -8.64 15.77 18.39
N PRO A 154 -9.64 16.57 18.83
CA PRO A 154 -10.98 16.07 19.12
C PRO A 154 -11.82 15.87 17.85
N GLY A 155 -11.22 15.93 16.65
CA GLY A 155 -11.97 16.24 15.43
C GLY A 155 -11.64 15.46 14.16
N LEU A 156 -10.65 14.56 14.12
CA LEU A 156 -10.38 13.77 12.91
C LEU A 156 -10.44 12.28 13.25
N PHE A 157 -11.65 11.72 13.12
CA PHE A 157 -11.95 10.31 13.36
C PHE A 157 -11.20 9.33 12.44
N VAL A 158 -10.43 9.81 11.45
CA VAL A 158 -9.83 8.96 10.43
C VAL A 158 -8.38 9.34 10.16
N ASP A 159 -7.51 8.35 10.19
CA ASP A 159 -6.07 8.51 10.03
C ASP A 159 -5.64 8.82 8.58
N PRO A 160 -4.46 9.44 8.38
CA PRO A 160 -3.95 9.82 7.05
C PRO A 160 -3.81 8.65 6.06
N VAL A 161 -3.52 7.43 6.55
CA VAL A 161 -3.36 6.24 5.70
C VAL A 161 -4.71 5.81 5.15
N THR A 162 -5.73 5.78 6.00
CA THR A 162 -7.11 5.47 5.59
C THR A 162 -7.62 6.49 4.57
N ARG A 163 -7.38 7.79 4.78
CA ARG A 163 -7.74 8.82 3.81
C ARG A 163 -7.13 8.55 2.43
N LEU A 164 -5.81 8.37 2.40
CA LEU A 164 -5.07 8.16 1.16
C LEU A 164 -5.45 6.84 0.46
N LEU A 165 -5.74 5.79 1.23
CA LEU A 165 -6.27 4.56 0.65
C LEU A 165 -7.57 4.82 -0.10
N ILE A 166 -8.52 5.55 0.51
CA ILE A 166 -9.81 5.83 -0.12
C ILE A 166 -9.60 6.58 -1.42
N GLU A 167 -8.82 7.66 -1.42
CA GLU A 167 -8.54 8.45 -2.62
C GLU A 167 -7.97 7.57 -3.76
N HIS A 168 -6.99 6.70 -3.48
CA HIS A 168 -6.44 5.78 -4.50
C HIS A 168 -7.38 4.67 -4.93
N PHE A 169 -8.25 4.21 -4.03
CA PHE A 169 -9.17 3.11 -4.28
C PHE A 169 -10.41 3.58 -5.07
N THR A 170 -10.98 4.72 -4.71
CA THR A 170 -12.27 5.20 -5.22
C THR A 170 -12.12 6.32 -6.24
N GLY A 171 -10.94 6.95 -6.33
CA GLY A 171 -10.73 8.14 -7.15
C GLY A 171 -11.56 9.35 -6.69
N GLU A 172 -12.27 9.22 -5.57
CA GLU A 172 -13.11 10.27 -5.03
C GLU A 172 -12.34 11.11 -4.03
N GLU A 173 -12.61 12.41 -4.03
CA GLU A 173 -12.15 13.29 -2.97
C GLU A 173 -12.70 12.82 -1.62
N TRP A 174 -11.79 12.70 -0.66
CA TRP A 174 -12.06 12.24 0.70
C TRP A 174 -13.37 12.80 1.30
N GLY A 175 -13.56 14.12 1.27
CA GLY A 175 -14.69 14.77 1.92
C GLY A 175 -16.04 14.35 1.36
N LYS A 176 -16.11 14.10 0.04
CA LYS A 176 -17.31 13.62 -0.65
C LYS A 176 -17.57 12.15 -0.31
N TYR A 177 -16.54 11.32 -0.38
CA TYR A 177 -16.68 9.89 -0.12
C TYR A 177 -17.06 9.61 1.34
N PHE A 178 -16.42 10.28 2.29
CA PHE A 178 -16.67 10.15 3.73
C PHE A 178 -18.13 10.42 4.08
N LYS A 179 -18.73 11.47 3.51
CA LYS A 179 -20.13 11.83 3.78
C LYS A 179 -21.12 10.74 3.35
N ASN A 180 -20.82 10.04 2.26
CA ASN A 180 -21.70 9.05 1.67
C ASN A 180 -21.45 7.63 2.18
N ASN A 181 -20.25 7.35 2.72
CA ASN A 181 -19.79 6.00 3.06
C ASN A 181 -19.20 5.91 4.47
N PHE A 182 -19.68 6.74 5.41
CA PHE A 182 -19.13 6.89 6.76
C PHE A 182 -18.81 5.57 7.46
N ASP A 183 -19.74 4.61 7.47
CA ASP A 183 -19.59 3.34 8.17
C ASP A 183 -18.40 2.52 7.66
N PHE A 184 -18.26 2.43 6.32
CA PHE A 184 -17.13 1.74 5.69
C PHE A 184 -15.80 2.44 6.03
N VAL A 185 -15.79 3.77 6.09
CA VAL A 185 -14.59 4.52 6.42
C VAL A 185 -14.16 4.30 7.87
N VAL A 186 -15.10 4.28 8.80
CA VAL A 186 -14.83 4.00 10.22
C VAL A 186 -14.33 2.57 10.42
N GLU A 187 -14.93 1.60 9.72
CA GLU A 187 -14.49 0.21 9.70
C GLU A 187 -13.03 0.12 9.23
N LEU A 188 -12.71 0.78 8.12
CA LEU A 188 -11.37 0.80 7.55
C LEU A 188 -10.33 1.44 8.48
N ALA A 189 -10.65 2.58 9.10
CA ALA A 189 -9.76 3.27 10.03
C ALA A 189 -9.47 2.43 11.29
N SER A 190 -10.50 1.81 11.85
CA SER A 190 -10.38 0.91 13.02
C SER A 190 -9.53 -0.31 12.68
N PHE A 191 -9.72 -0.84 11.47
CA PHE A 191 -9.01 -1.98 10.95
C PHE A 191 -7.49 -1.72 10.81
N TYR A 192 -7.09 -0.60 10.21
CA TYR A 192 -5.66 -0.30 10.01
C TYR A 192 -4.89 -0.15 11.31
N LYS A 193 -5.48 0.48 12.33
CA LYS A 193 -4.83 0.63 13.63
C LYS A 193 -4.45 -0.72 14.23
N GLY A 194 -5.34 -1.72 14.14
CA GLY A 194 -5.05 -3.08 14.60
C GLY A 194 -3.96 -3.78 13.78
N TYR A 195 -3.99 -3.64 12.45
CA TYR A 195 -3.02 -4.29 11.57
C TYR A 195 -1.63 -3.66 11.62
N TYR A 196 -1.53 -2.36 11.88
CA TYR A 196 -0.25 -1.68 12.05
C TYR A 196 0.57 -2.33 13.18
N ILE A 197 -0.07 -2.65 14.31
CA ILE A 197 0.55 -3.34 15.45
C ILE A 197 0.89 -4.78 15.08
N ALA A 198 -0.03 -5.51 14.44
CA ALA A 198 0.22 -6.89 14.03
C ALA A 198 1.41 -7.03 13.07
N ILE A 199 1.55 -6.08 12.13
CA ILE A 199 2.70 -6.03 11.21
C ILE A 199 4.00 -5.77 12.00
N ALA A 200 3.98 -4.91 13.02
CA ALA A 200 5.13 -4.66 13.87
C ALA A 200 5.65 -5.94 14.52
N ASP A 201 4.74 -6.74 15.10
CA ASP A 201 5.08 -8.02 15.74
C ASP A 201 5.64 -9.03 14.72
N MET A 202 5.02 -9.12 13.53
CA MET A 202 5.52 -9.99 12.45
C MET A 202 6.93 -9.61 12.00
N VAL A 203 7.24 -8.31 11.89
CA VAL A 203 8.58 -7.84 11.53
C VAL A 203 9.58 -8.15 12.64
N LYS A 204 9.21 -7.88 13.89
CA LYS A 204 10.04 -8.14 15.06
C LYS A 204 10.45 -9.62 15.17
N ASP A 205 9.53 -10.54 14.92
CA ASP A 205 9.79 -11.98 14.98
C ASP A 205 10.78 -12.47 13.90
N LYS A 206 10.95 -11.70 12.82
CA LYS A 206 11.82 -12.07 11.68
C LYS A 206 13.24 -11.53 11.80
N LEU A 207 13.44 -10.38 12.45
CA LEU A 207 14.74 -9.67 12.54
C LEU A 207 15.71 -10.32 13.53
#